data_AF-A0A8S1AR69-F1
#
_entry.id   AF-A0A8S1AR69-F1
#
_cell.length_a   1.000
_cell.length_b   1.000
_cell.length_c   1.000
_cell.angle_alpha   90.00
_cell.angle_beta   90.00
_cell.angle_gamma   90.00
#
_symmetry.space_group_name_H-M   'P 1'
#
loop_
_entity.id
_entity.type
_entity.pdbx_description
1 polymer ?
#
loop_
_entity_poly.entity_id
_entity_poly.type
_entity_poly.pdbx_seq_one_letter_code
_entity_poly.pdbx_strand_id
1 'polypeptide(L)'
;MSSNTLKCNVCNIVIDELLAYIQNKISVSDEATIVKICPSTFMSAEIAKSNKFLLESLPSELRKSNRKGKGREDRMLSDIIGVFKGTYMEILPVFVARELEKLPPLTVDHLDVSKLLKNLALVQIKGSYVKWSQIEDIKNQCSEK
;
A
#
# COMPACT_ATOMS: atom_id res chain seq x y z
N MET A 1 11.30 -18.25 -11.73
CA MET A 1 12.10 -18.53 -10.54
C MET A 1 11.16 -18.80 -9.37
N SER A 2 11.53 -19.69 -8.46
CA SER A 2 10.67 -20.28 -7.43
C SER A 2 10.38 -19.30 -6.27
N SER A 3 9.23 -18.63 -6.32
CA SER A 3 8.70 -17.82 -5.22
C SER A 3 8.18 -18.72 -4.10
N ASN A 4 9.04 -18.99 -3.12
CA ASN A 4 8.78 -19.80 -1.94
C ASN A 4 8.21 -18.94 -0.82
N THR A 5 6.89 -18.98 -0.65
CA THR A 5 6.22 -18.35 0.49
C THR A 5 6.58 -19.14 1.75
N LEU A 6 7.28 -18.51 2.68
CA LEU A 6 7.67 -19.10 3.96
C LEU A 6 6.86 -18.45 5.08
N LYS A 7 6.15 -19.27 5.87
CA LYS A 7 5.41 -18.82 7.05
C LYS A 7 6.18 -19.25 8.30
N CYS A 8 6.49 -18.30 9.17
CA CYS A 8 7.05 -18.60 10.49
C CYS A 8 5.92 -19.15 11.39
N ASN A 9 6.13 -20.30 12.03
CA ASN A 9 5.13 -20.90 12.92
C ASN A 9 5.11 -20.25 14.33
N VAL A 10 6.15 -19.51 14.68
CA VAL A 10 6.33 -18.87 15.99
C VAL A 10 5.96 -17.38 15.95
N CYS A 11 6.19 -16.74 14.81
CA CYS A 11 6.04 -15.33 14.57
C CYS A 11 5.09 -15.13 13.39
N ASN A 12 4.12 -14.21 13.48
CA ASN A 12 3.10 -13.97 12.45
C ASN A 12 3.68 -13.26 11.20
N ILE A 13 4.80 -13.79 10.69
CA ILE A 13 5.61 -13.26 9.59
C ILE A 13 5.45 -14.19 8.39
N VAL A 14 5.18 -13.59 7.24
CA VAL A 14 5.05 -14.27 5.96
C VAL A 14 6.00 -13.63 4.96
N ILE A 15 6.81 -14.46 4.29
CA ILE A 15 7.65 -14.00 3.19
C ILE A 15 6.83 -14.01 1.91
N ASP A 16 6.51 -12.83 1.40
CA ASP A 16 5.81 -12.62 0.12
C ASP A 16 6.19 -11.24 -0.44
N GLU A 17 6.94 -11.24 -1.54
CA GLU A 17 7.51 -10.02 -2.13
C GLU A 17 6.44 -9.05 -2.63
N LEU A 18 5.36 -9.55 -3.23
CA LEU A 18 4.28 -8.73 -3.77
C LEU A 18 3.46 -8.09 -2.64
N LEU A 19 3.04 -8.89 -1.66
CA LEU A 19 2.26 -8.39 -0.52
C LEU A 19 3.09 -7.43 0.33
N ALA A 20 4.37 -7.73 0.56
CA ALA A 20 5.29 -6.83 1.26
C ALA A 20 5.47 -5.51 0.49
N TYR A 21 5.61 -5.55 -0.83
CA TYR A 21 5.69 -4.34 -1.65
C TYR A 21 4.44 -3.48 -1.51
N ILE A 22 3.25 -4.07 -1.73
CA ILE A 22 1.99 -3.35 -1.69
C ILE A 22 1.74 -2.78 -0.29
N GLN A 23 1.93 -3.57 0.76
CA GLN A 23 1.75 -3.14 2.15
C GLN A 23 2.59 -1.89 2.46
N ASN A 24 3.84 -1.83 1.99
CA ASN A 24 4.73 -0.69 2.23
C ASN A 24 4.45 0.51 1.33
N LYS A 25 3.92 0.32 0.11
CA LYS A 25 3.70 1.41 -0.85
C LYS A 25 2.32 2.02 -0.83
N ILE A 26 1.33 1.35 -0.23
CA ILE A 26 -0.07 1.81 -0.20
C ILE A 26 -0.28 3.17 0.48
N SER A 27 0.63 3.58 1.38
CA SER A 27 0.58 4.86 2.09
C SER A 27 1.21 6.03 1.30
N VAL A 28 2.05 5.73 0.32
CA VAL A 28 2.88 6.72 -0.40
C VAL A 28 2.64 6.75 -1.91
N SER A 29 1.90 5.79 -2.44
CA SER A 29 1.58 5.68 -3.86
C SER A 29 0.09 5.48 -4.05
N ASP A 30 -0.45 6.07 -5.11
CA ASP A 30 -1.85 5.88 -5.48
C ASP A 30 -2.07 4.48 -6.08
N GLU A 31 -3.32 4.04 -6.01
CA GLU A 31 -3.71 2.69 -6.41
C GLU A 31 -3.41 2.41 -7.89
N ALA A 32 -3.65 3.39 -8.78
CA ALA A 32 -3.38 3.23 -10.20
C ALA A 32 -1.90 2.98 -10.48
N THR A 33 -1.01 3.66 -9.76
CA THR A 33 0.44 3.47 -9.87
C THR A 33 0.87 2.07 -9.43
N ILE A 34 0.36 1.59 -8.30
CA ILE A 34 0.68 0.25 -7.80
C ILE A 34 0.17 -0.81 -8.79
N VAL A 35 -1.08 -0.68 -9.26
CA VAL A 35 -1.69 -1.61 -10.23
C VAL A 35 -0.91 -1.64 -11.55
N LYS A 36 -0.34 -0.52 -11.98
CA LYS A 36 0.46 -0.45 -13.22
C LYS A 36 1.85 -1.06 -13.08
N ILE A 37 2.50 -0.87 -11.93
CA ILE A 37 3.89 -1.31 -11.71
C ILE A 37 3.96 -2.81 -11.41
N CYS A 38 3.04 -3.35 -10.62
CA CYS A 38 3.15 -4.75 -10.18
C CYS A 38 3.22 -5.76 -11.35
N PRO A 39 2.42 -5.65 -12.43
CA PRO A 39 2.49 -6.58 -13.56
C PRO A 39 3.79 -6.49 -14.39
N SER A 40 4.58 -5.42 -14.29
CA SER A 40 5.87 -5.31 -14.99
C SER A 40 6.99 -6.07 -14.28
N THR A 41 6.80 -6.40 -12.99
CA THR A 41 7.83 -7.01 -12.13
C THR A 41 7.43 -8.40 -11.67
N PHE A 42 6.15 -8.62 -11.35
CA PHE A 42 5.63 -9.89 -10.84
C PHE A 42 4.83 -10.63 -11.90
N MET A 43 4.99 -11.95 -11.95
CA MET A 43 4.27 -12.79 -12.90
C MET A 43 2.81 -12.96 -12.48
N SER A 44 1.92 -13.15 -13.45
CA SER A 44 0.49 -13.39 -13.23
C SER A 44 0.21 -14.51 -12.21
N ALA A 45 1.04 -15.56 -12.22
CA ALA A 45 0.95 -16.67 -11.29
C ALA A 45 1.28 -16.26 -9.84
N GLU A 46 2.25 -15.38 -9.66
CA GLU A 46 2.64 -14.84 -8.35
C GLU A 46 1.57 -13.91 -7.80
N ILE A 47 0.99 -13.04 -8.65
CA ILE A 47 -0.13 -12.17 -8.29
C ILE A 47 -1.33 -13.02 -7.83
N ALA A 48 -1.68 -14.06 -8.60
CA ALA A 48 -2.78 -14.95 -8.24
C ALA A 48 -2.52 -15.73 -6.94
N LYS A 49 -1.29 -16.19 -6.73
CA LYS A 49 -0.87 -16.89 -5.50
C LYS A 49 -0.99 -15.98 -4.28
N SER A 50 -0.43 -14.78 -4.38
CA SER A 50 -0.40 -13.79 -3.31
C SER A 50 -1.81 -13.33 -2.92
N ASN A 51 -2.67 -13.05 -3.92
CA ASN A 51 -4.06 -12.68 -3.67
C ASN A 51 -4.82 -13.81 -2.95
N LYS A 52 -4.69 -15.05 -3.44
CA LYS A 52 -5.30 -16.22 -2.80
C LYS A 52 -4.83 -16.35 -1.34
N PHE A 53 -3.53 -16.22 -1.11
CA PHE A 53 -2.94 -16.33 0.22
C PHE A 53 -3.43 -15.24 1.18
N LEU A 54 -3.50 -13.99 0.72
CA LEU A 54 -4.02 -12.87 1.51
C LEU A 54 -5.48 -13.11 1.90
N LEU A 55 -6.32 -13.54 0.96
CA LEU A 55 -7.73 -13.84 1.23
C LEU A 55 -7.89 -15.03 2.19
N GLU A 56 -7.05 -16.07 2.06
CA GLU A 56 -7.06 -17.20 2.99
C GLU A 56 -6.62 -16.80 4.41
N SER A 57 -5.77 -15.78 4.53
CA SER A 57 -5.31 -15.23 5.81
C SER A 57 -6.36 -14.38 6.54
N LEU A 58 -7.43 -13.97 5.84
CA LEU A 58 -8.53 -13.20 6.45
C LEU A 58 -9.56 -14.11 7.14
N PRO A 59 -10.22 -13.60 8.21
CA PRO A 59 -11.44 -14.21 8.77
C PRO A 59 -12.52 -14.41 7.70
N SER A 60 -13.32 -15.47 7.85
CA SER A 60 -14.30 -15.89 6.85
C SER A 60 -15.32 -14.80 6.49
N GLU A 61 -15.67 -13.88 7.40
CA GLU A 61 -16.61 -12.78 7.10
C GLU A 61 -16.03 -11.72 6.14
N LEU A 62 -14.70 -11.60 6.07
CA LEU A 62 -14.00 -10.60 5.25
C LEU A 62 -13.54 -11.16 3.90
N ARG A 63 -13.70 -12.47 3.66
CA ARG A 63 -13.29 -13.13 2.41
C ARG A 63 -14.22 -12.78 1.26
N LYS A 64 -13.74 -11.94 0.33
CA LYS A 64 -14.41 -11.72 -0.96
C LYS A 64 -14.19 -12.93 -1.88
N SER A 65 -15.26 -13.38 -2.54
CA SER A 65 -15.24 -14.49 -3.49
C SER A 65 -14.36 -14.18 -4.72
N ASN A 66 -13.57 -15.16 -5.15
CA ASN A 66 -12.71 -15.10 -6.33
C ASN A 66 -13.55 -14.92 -7.62
N ARG A 67 -13.49 -13.74 -8.25
CA ARG A 67 -14.28 -13.42 -9.45
C ARG A 67 -13.52 -13.81 -10.74
N LYS A 68 -14.16 -14.52 -11.67
CA LYS A 68 -13.59 -14.99 -12.95
C LYS A 68 -13.80 -13.96 -14.09
N GLY A 69 -12.80 -13.70 -14.93
CA GLY A 69 -12.91 -12.83 -16.12
C GLY A 69 -11.58 -12.28 -16.67
N LYS A 70 -11.62 -11.60 -17.84
CA LYS A 70 -10.49 -10.88 -18.48
C LYS A 70 -10.16 -9.59 -17.68
N GLY A 71 -8.88 -9.20 -17.59
CA GLY A 71 -8.43 -8.14 -16.65
C GLY A 71 -8.25 -8.65 -15.22
N ARG A 72 -7.80 -9.90 -15.08
CA ARG A 72 -7.72 -10.62 -13.81
C ARG A 72 -6.68 -10.01 -12.87
N GLU A 73 -5.51 -9.61 -13.38
CA GLU A 73 -4.39 -9.12 -12.57
C GLU A 73 -4.68 -7.76 -11.92
N ASP A 74 -5.07 -6.76 -12.71
CA ASP A 74 -5.40 -5.43 -12.20
C ASP A 74 -6.48 -5.49 -11.10
N ARG A 75 -7.49 -6.34 -11.31
CA ARG A 75 -8.55 -6.57 -10.31
C ARG A 75 -8.03 -7.28 -9.07
N MET A 76 -7.17 -8.29 -9.22
CA MET A 76 -6.53 -8.96 -8.09
C MET A 76 -5.67 -8.00 -7.27
N LEU A 77 -4.95 -7.10 -7.94
CA LEU A 77 -4.17 -6.05 -7.30
C LEU A 77 -5.07 -5.04 -6.58
N SER A 78 -6.16 -4.58 -7.21
CA SER A 78 -7.16 -3.73 -6.54
C SER A 78 -7.83 -4.43 -5.35
N ASP A 79 -8.10 -5.74 -5.43
CA ASP A 79 -8.63 -6.51 -4.31
C ASP A 79 -7.64 -6.56 -3.14
N ILE A 80 -6.36 -6.84 -3.42
CA ILE A 80 -5.27 -6.81 -2.43
C ILE A 80 -5.18 -5.42 -1.77
N ILE A 81 -5.15 -4.36 -2.58
CA ILE A 81 -5.09 -2.97 -2.11
C ILE A 81 -6.32 -2.63 -1.26
N GLY A 82 -7.50 -3.07 -1.69
CA GLY A 82 -8.75 -2.90 -0.95
C GLY A 82 -8.74 -3.60 0.40
N VAL A 83 -8.16 -4.81 0.49
CA VAL A 83 -7.96 -5.52 1.76
C VAL A 83 -7.05 -4.73 2.68
N PHE A 84 -5.89 -4.27 2.20
CA PHE A 84 -4.95 -3.50 3.02
C PHE A 84 -5.48 -2.13 3.46
N LYS A 85 -6.35 -1.49 2.65
CA LYS A 85 -7.03 -0.24 3.04
C LYS A 85 -8.17 -0.46 4.03
N GLY A 86 -8.88 -1.58 3.91
CA GLY A 86 -10.11 -1.86 4.65
C GLY A 86 -9.94 -2.70 5.92
N THR A 87 -8.78 -3.32 6.12
CA THR A 87 -8.51 -4.23 7.23
C THR A 87 -7.47 -3.63 8.18
N TYR A 88 -7.65 -3.80 9.48
CA TYR A 88 -6.68 -3.39 10.48
C TYR A 88 -5.40 -4.25 10.41
N MET A 89 -4.24 -3.60 10.52
CA MET A 89 -2.91 -4.25 10.48
C MET A 89 -2.72 -5.31 11.56
N GLU A 90 -3.46 -5.26 12.67
CA GLU A 90 -3.34 -6.22 13.78
C GLU A 90 -3.86 -7.62 13.43
N ILE A 91 -4.75 -7.73 12.44
CA ILE A 91 -5.38 -8.99 12.04
C ILE A 91 -4.59 -9.68 10.92
N LEU A 92 -3.80 -8.91 10.16
CA LEU A 92 -3.04 -9.41 9.03
C LEU A 92 -1.65 -9.91 9.46
N PRO A 93 -1.12 -10.96 8.80
CA PRO A 93 0.29 -11.30 8.92
C PRO A 93 1.19 -10.12 8.52
N VAL A 94 2.39 -10.07 9.09
CA VAL A 94 3.42 -9.14 8.67
C VAL A 94 4.09 -9.71 7.42
N PHE A 95 3.89 -9.05 6.28
CA PHE A 95 4.49 -9.47 5.01
C PHE A 95 5.87 -8.87 4.85
N VAL A 96 6.86 -9.70 4.55
CA VAL A 96 8.25 -9.29 4.34
C VAL A 96 8.76 -9.78 2.99
N ALA A 97 9.63 -9.00 2.36
CA ALA A 97 10.31 -9.39 1.13
C ALA A 97 11.69 -9.95 1.48
N ARG A 98 12.02 -11.14 0.95
CA ARG A 98 13.36 -11.71 1.11
C ARG A 98 14.36 -11.10 0.12
N GLU A 99 13.93 -10.94 -1.12
CA GLU A 99 14.76 -10.46 -2.23
C GLU A 99 14.39 -9.01 -2.57
N LEU A 100 14.96 -8.05 -1.85
CA LEU A 100 14.63 -6.63 -2.00
C LEU A 100 14.94 -6.08 -3.40
N GLU A 101 15.93 -6.66 -4.08
CA GLU A 101 16.29 -6.32 -5.47
C GLU A 101 15.22 -6.67 -6.50
N LYS A 102 14.30 -7.60 -6.17
CA LYS A 102 13.16 -7.95 -7.02
C LYS A 102 12.00 -6.98 -6.88
N LEU A 103 12.03 -6.09 -5.89
CA LEU A 103 10.95 -5.15 -5.67
C LEU A 103 10.98 -4.07 -6.76
N PRO A 104 9.82 -3.68 -7.29
CA PRO A 104 9.77 -2.64 -8.31
C PRO A 104 10.36 -1.34 -7.76
N PRO A 105 11.24 -0.66 -8.51
CA PRO A 105 11.63 0.70 -8.17
C PRO A 105 10.43 1.62 -8.39
N LEU A 106 10.16 2.48 -7.40
CA LEU A 106 9.21 3.58 -7.58
C LEU A 106 9.97 4.78 -8.15
N THR A 107 10.02 4.90 -9.48
CA THR A 107 10.65 6.04 -10.15
C THR A 107 9.67 7.20 -10.31
N VAL A 108 10.22 8.39 -10.58
CA VAL A 108 9.45 9.61 -10.82
C VAL A 108 8.51 9.46 -12.03
N ASP A 109 8.84 8.60 -12.99
CA ASP A 109 8.03 8.32 -14.18
C ASP A 109 6.67 7.70 -13.87
N HIS A 110 6.53 7.14 -12.67
CA HIS A 110 5.29 6.51 -12.22
C HIS A 110 4.44 7.45 -11.36
N LEU A 111 4.96 8.63 -10.99
CA LEU A 111 4.27 9.59 -10.16
C LEU A 111 3.82 10.79 -10.99
N ASP A 112 2.58 11.24 -10.79
CA ASP A 112 2.16 12.54 -11.32
C ASP A 112 2.79 13.67 -10.49
N VAL A 113 4.02 14.04 -10.88
CA VAL A 113 4.79 15.12 -10.27
C VAL A 113 4.04 16.44 -10.34
N SER A 114 3.24 16.67 -11.38
CA SER A 114 2.46 17.91 -11.50
C SER A 114 1.40 18.00 -10.42
N LYS A 115 0.72 16.88 -10.11
CA LYS A 115 -0.23 16.81 -9.00
C LYS A 115 0.45 16.98 -7.64
N LEU A 116 1.61 16.35 -7.45
CA LEU A 116 2.42 16.52 -6.23
C LEU A 116 2.84 17.98 -6.02
N LEU A 117 3.37 18.63 -7.06
CA LEU A 117 3.80 20.03 -7.03
C LEU A 117 2.61 20.98 -6.80
N LYS A 118 1.46 20.73 -7.43
CA LYS A 118 0.23 21.50 -7.17
C LYS A 118 -0.22 21.38 -5.72
N ASN A 119 -0.22 20.17 -5.17
CA ASN A 119 -0.59 19.94 -3.78
C ASN A 119 0.40 20.62 -2.82
N LEU A 120 1.70 20.55 -3.10
CA LEU A 120 2.73 21.24 -2.32
C LEU A 120 2.55 22.75 -2.36
N ALA A 121 2.29 23.31 -3.54
CA ALA A 121 2.01 24.74 -3.70
C ALA A 121 0.77 25.17 -2.91
N LEU A 122 -0.31 24.37 -2.92
CA LEU A 122 -1.50 24.62 -2.11
C LEU A 122 -1.20 24.59 -0.60
N VAL A 123 -0.34 23.67 -0.15
CA VAL A 123 0.10 23.60 1.26
C VAL A 123 0.94 24.83 1.63
N GLN A 124 1.88 25.25 0.78
CA GLN A 124 2.68 26.46 1.02
C GLN A 124 1.80 27.71 1.08
N ILE A 125 0.83 27.82 0.16
CA ILE A 125 -0.14 28.91 0.14
C ILE A 125 -0.97 28.90 1.44
N LYS A 126 -1.49 27.75 1.88
CA LYS A 126 -2.21 27.62 3.17
C LYS A 126 -1.34 27.97 4.38
N GLY A 127 -0.08 27.54 4.38
CA GLY A 127 0.89 27.90 5.43
C GLY A 127 1.23 29.39 5.44
N SER A 128 1.17 30.07 4.29
CA SER A 128 1.39 31.52 4.20
C SER A 128 0.20 32.36 4.70
N TYR A 129 -1.02 31.80 4.70
CA TYR A 129 -2.20 32.47 5.26
C TYR A 129 -2.25 32.47 6.78
N VAL A 130 -1.51 31.57 7.44
CA VAL A 130 -1.42 31.52 8.90
C VAL A 130 -0.01 31.90 9.29
N LYS A 131 0.17 33.15 9.76
CA LYS A 131 1.47 33.57 10.29
C LYS A 131 1.77 32.73 11.54
N TRP A 132 3.03 32.31 11.71
CA TRP A 132 3.49 31.59 12.91
C TRP A 132 3.04 32.26 14.22
N SER A 133 2.97 33.59 14.25
CA SER A 133 2.45 34.36 15.38
C SER A 133 1.01 34.00 15.75
N GLN A 134 0.12 33.80 14.78
CA GLN A 134 -1.29 33.46 15.04
C GLN A 134 -1.45 32.02 15.56
N ILE A 135 -0.54 31.13 15.19
CA ILE A 135 -0.49 29.75 15.71
C ILE A 135 0.02 29.75 17.15
N GLU A 136 1.05 30.56 17.44
CA GLU A 136 1.59 30.74 18.80
C GLU A 136 0.53 31.34 19.74
N ASP A 137 -0.23 32.34 19.26
CA ASP A 137 -1.31 32.99 20.02
C ASP A 137 -2.44 32.00 20.37
N ILE A 138 -2.86 31.16 19.42
CA ILE A 138 -3.87 30.12 19.67
C ILE A 138 -3.33 29.05 20.64
N LYS A 139 -2.08 28.65 20.50
CA LYS A 139 -1.44 27.67 21.39
C LYS A 139 -1.37 28.18 22.83
N ASN A 140 -1.05 29.45 23.04
CA ASN A 140 -1.03 30.07 24.36
C ASN A 140 -2.44 30.16 24.97
N GLN A 141 -3.45 30.55 24.18
CA GLN A 141 -4.86 30.58 24.63
C GLN A 141 -5.43 29.20 24.99
N CYS A 142 -4.94 28.13 24.37
CA CYS A 142 -5.31 26.75 24.73
C CYS A 142 -4.54 26.19 25.94
N SER A 143 -3.41 26.80 26.32
CA SER A 143 -2.58 26.38 27.46
C SER A 143 -2.95 27.07 28.78
N GLU A 144 -3.75 28.15 28.70
CA GLU A 144 -4.26 28.92 29.85
C GLU A 144 -5.66 28.47 30.33
N LYS A 145 -6.16 27.33 29.85
CA LYS A 145 -7.34 26.62 30.38
C LYS A 145 -6.94 25.26 30.94
#